data_AF-A0A497R1X7-F1
#
_entry.id   AF-A0A497R1X7-F1
#
_cell.length_a   1.000
_cell.length_b   1.000
_cell.length_c   1.000
_cell.angle_alpha   90.00
_cell.angle_beta   90.00
_cell.angle_gamma   90.00
#
_symmetry.space_group_name_H-M   'P 1'
#
loop_
_entity.id
_entity.type
_entity.pdbx_description
1 polymer ?
#
loop_
_entity_poly.entity_id
_entity_poly.type
_entity_poly.pdbx_seq_one_letter_code
_entity_poly.pdbx_strand_id
1 'polypeptide(L)' 'FVAYFIFSVSRTGTDKVNNTGRIFIAKNRNGIDGIVFPIFMDASNVDIKVLPQSELPKDENGLTKPQQIYKLQREKGK' A
#
# COMPACT_ATOMS: atom_id res chain seq x y z
N PHE A 1 -8.05 21.16 -6.49
CA PHE A 1 -8.50 20.52 -5.23
C PHE A 1 -7.35 20.58 -4.21
N VAL A 2 -7.60 20.94 -2.95
CA VAL A 2 -6.56 20.96 -1.89
C VAL A 2 -6.90 19.89 -0.87
N ALA A 3 -6.14 18.78 -0.88
CA ALA A 3 -6.28 17.70 0.09
C ALA A 3 -5.10 17.69 1.08
N TYR A 4 -5.42 17.37 2.33
CA TYR A 4 -4.49 17.21 3.45
C TYR A 4 -3.94 15.80 3.55
N PHE A 5 -4.76 14.81 3.20
CA PHE A 5 -4.42 13.40 3.20
C PHE A 5 -5.02 12.74 1.95
N ILE A 6 -4.21 11.94 1.25
CA ILE A 6 -4.61 11.19 0.07
C ILE A 6 -3.98 9.81 0.20
N PHE A 7 -4.80 8.78 0.03
CA PHE A 7 -4.33 7.41 -0.08
C PHE A 7 -5.02 6.70 -1.24
N SER A 8 -4.40 5.66 -1.75
CA SER A 8 -5.01 4.73 -2.70
C SER A 8 -5.19 3.37 -2.06
N VAL A 9 -6.21 2.65 -2.52
CA VAL A 9 -6.48 1.26 -2.18
C VAL A 9 -6.33 0.44 -3.45
N SER A 10 -5.58 -0.66 -3.40
CA SER A 10 -5.29 -1.46 -4.58
C SER A 10 -5.32 -2.96 -4.29
N ARG A 11 -5.81 -3.73 -5.27
CA ARG A 11 -5.83 -5.20 -5.27
C ARG A 11 -5.59 -5.72 -6.68
N THR A 12 -4.71 -6.71 -6.82
CA THR A 12 -4.60 -7.52 -8.05
C THR A 12 -5.72 -8.59 -8.11
N GLY A 13 -5.85 -9.31 -9.24
CA GLY A 13 -6.80 -10.41 -9.35
C GLY A 13 -6.58 -11.49 -8.28
N THR A 14 -5.32 -11.82 -8.01
CA THR A 14 -4.92 -12.77 -6.96
C THR A 14 -5.24 -12.24 -5.57
N ASP A 15 -5.00 -10.94 -5.33
CA ASP A 15 -5.35 -10.28 -4.06
C ASP A 15 -6.86 -10.33 -3.80
N LYS A 16 -7.68 -10.19 -4.85
CA LYS A 16 -9.15 -10.30 -4.75
C LYS A 16 -9.61 -11.68 -4.29
N VAL A 17 -8.98 -12.74 -4.78
CA VAL A 17 -9.33 -14.12 -4.38
C VAL A 17 -8.90 -14.40 -2.94
N ASN A 18 -7.78 -13.83 -2.51
CA ASN A 18 -7.21 -14.07 -1.18
C ASN A 18 -7.67 -13.05 -0.11
N ASN A 19 -8.57 -12.11 -0.45
CA ASN A 19 -8.97 -10.99 0.40
C ASN A 19 -7.77 -10.18 0.95
N THR A 20 -6.70 -10.08 0.17
CA THR A 20 -5.53 -9.25 0.50
C THR A 20 -5.59 -7.93 -0.28
N GLY A 21 -4.76 -6.96 0.10
CA GLY A 21 -4.67 -5.69 -0.59
C GLY A 21 -3.63 -4.79 0.02
N ARG A 22 -3.55 -3.56 -0.51
CA ARG A 22 -2.59 -2.55 -0.07
C ARG A 22 -3.23 -1.18 -0.02
N ILE A 23 -2.93 -0.44 1.05
CA ILE A 23 -3.16 1.01 1.16
C ILE A 23 -1.83 1.71 0.92
N PHE A 24 -1.81 2.71 0.04
CA PHE A 24 -0.63 3.54 -0.21
C PHE A 24 -0.92 5.00 0.13
N ILE A 25 -0.09 5.61 0.97
CA ILE A 25 -0.21 7.03 1.35
C ILE A 25 0.46 7.89 0.28
N ALA A 26 -0.36 8.52 -0.57
CA ALA A 26 0.12 9.38 -1.64
C ALA A 26 0.42 10.80 -1.18
N LYS A 27 -0.30 11.27 -0.15
CA LYS A 27 -0.10 12.59 0.46
C LYS A 27 -0.53 12.59 1.92
N ASN A 28 0.27 13.22 2.78
CA ASN A 28 0.03 13.39 4.19
C ASN A 28 0.74 14.67 4.65
N ARG A 29 -0.01 15.77 4.79
CA ARG A 29 0.55 17.07 5.16
C ARG A 29 1.22 17.08 6.54
N ASN A 30 0.82 16.16 7.42
CA ASN A 30 1.25 16.10 8.81
C ASN A 30 2.24 14.97 9.08
N GLY A 31 2.71 14.27 8.04
CA GLY A 31 3.56 13.10 8.23
C GLY A 31 4.23 12.62 6.96
N ILE A 32 4.56 11.34 6.94
CA ILE A 32 5.37 10.73 5.89
C ILE A 32 4.48 10.24 4.75
N ASP A 33 4.89 10.55 3.53
CA ASP A 33 4.32 10.04 2.28
C ASP A 33 5.05 8.77 1.83
N GLY A 34 4.40 8.00 0.95
CA GLY A 34 5.03 6.85 0.30
C GLY A 34 4.97 5.55 1.10
N ILE A 35 4.28 5.55 2.24
CA ILE A 35 4.14 4.35 3.08
C ILE A 35 3.06 3.44 2.49
N VAL A 36 3.33 2.13 2.47
CA VAL A 36 2.39 1.09 2.08
C VAL A 36 2.02 0.27 3.31
N PHE A 37 0.72 0.13 3.53
CA PHE A 37 0.17 -0.73 4.56
C PHE A 37 -0.50 -1.96 3.91
N PRO A 38 -0.12 -3.19 4.31
CA PRO A 38 -0.86 -4.38 3.92
C PRO A 38 -2.25 -4.33 4.55
N ILE A 39 -3.26 -4.76 3.81
CA ILE A 39 -4.61 -4.88 4.33
C ILE A 39 -5.19 -6.26 4.02
N PHE A 40 -6.00 -6.75 4.94
CA PHE A 40 -7.05 -7.72 4.65
C PHE A 40 -8.31 -6.93 4.26
N MET A 41 -8.95 -7.30 3.16
CA MET A 41 -10.16 -6.65 2.68
C MET A 41 -11.16 -7.70 2.19
N ASP A 42 -12.25 -7.84 2.93
CA ASP A 42 -13.42 -8.59 2.52
C ASP A 42 -14.48 -7.63 1.96
N ALA A 43 -14.69 -7.71 0.64
CA ALA A 43 -15.64 -6.84 -0.05
C ALA A 43 -17.10 -7.30 0.11
N SER A 44 -17.34 -8.51 0.63
CA SER A 44 -18.70 -9.03 0.85
C SER A 44 -19.40 -8.37 2.03
N ASN A 45 -18.63 -7.90 3.01
CA ASN A 45 -19.09 -7.26 4.24
C ASN A 45 -18.45 -5.88 4.51
N VAL A 46 -17.67 -5.35 3.56
CA VAL A 46 -16.99 -4.05 3.67
C VAL A 46 -16.04 -4.00 4.88
N ASP A 47 -15.36 -5.11 5.17
CA ASP A 47 -14.37 -5.20 6.24
C ASP A 47 -12.96 -4.94 5.71
N ILE A 48 -12.25 -3.97 6.31
CA ILE A 48 -10.87 -3.62 5.97
C ILE A 48 -10.04 -3.59 7.25
N LYS A 49 -9.03 -4.46 7.33
CA LYS A 49 -8.11 -4.55 8.46
C LYS A 49 -6.70 -4.26 8.00
N VAL A 50 -6.01 -3.35 8.68
CA VAL A 50 -4.58 -3.12 8.46
C VAL A 50 -3.80 -4.23 9.13
N LEU A 51 -2.99 -4.94 8.35
CA LEU A 51 -2.15 -6.01 8.85
C LEU A 51 -0.82 -5.46 9.35
N PRO A 52 -0.14 -6.15 10.29
CA PRO A 52 1.21 -5.82 10.70
C PRO A 52 2.18 -5.80 9.52
N GLN A 53 3.11 -4.84 9.49
CA GLN A 53 4.09 -4.69 8.41
C GLN A 53 5.07 -5.87 8.31
N SER A 54 5.16 -6.70 9.36
CA SER A 54 5.96 -7.93 9.40
C SER A 54 5.40 -9.05 8.52
N GLU A 55 4.13 -9.00 8.14
CA GLU A 55 3.43 -10.06 7.39
C GLU A 55 3.55 -9.89 5.87
N LEU A 56 4.16 -8.81 5.40
CA LEU A 56 4.46 -8.65 3.98
C LEU A 56 5.67 -9.51 3.60
N PRO A 57 5.61 -10.26 2.49
CA PRO A 57 6.79 -10.88 1.90
C PRO A 57 7.84 -9.80 1.68
N LYS A 58 8.96 -9.92 2.39
CA LYS A 58 10.13 -9.06 2.20
C LYS A 58 11.00 -9.68 1.12
N ASP A 59 11.45 -8.84 0.22
CA ASP A 59 12.34 -9.20 -0.87
C ASP A 59 13.78 -9.29 -0.30
N GLU A 60 14.73 -9.82 -1.07
CA GLU A 60 16.16 -9.97 -0.69
C GLU A 60 16.84 -8.66 -0.21
N ASN A 61 16.27 -7.51 -0.57
CA ASN A 61 16.71 -6.18 -0.15
C ASN A 61 16.02 -5.65 1.13
N GLY A 62 15.27 -6.49 1.84
CA GLY A 62 14.52 -6.12 3.05
C GLY A 62 13.34 -5.16 2.82
N LEU A 63 13.08 -4.82 1.56
CA LEU A 63 11.96 -4.00 1.10
C LEU A 63 10.82 -4.92 0.68
N THR A 64 9.59 -4.42 0.77
CA THR A 64 8.42 -5.10 0.21
C THR A 64 8.29 -4.71 -1.26
N LYS A 65 7.83 -5.61 -2.15
CA LYS A 65 7.60 -5.30 -3.58
C LYS A 65 6.91 -3.94 -3.85
N PRO A 66 5.89 -3.53 -3.06
CA PRO A 66 5.28 -2.21 -3.21
C PRO A 66 6.22 -1.04 -2.92
N GLN A 67 7.09 -1.15 -1.91
CA GLN A 67 8.09 -0.13 -1.59
C GLN A 67 9.15 -0.02 -2.68
N GLN A 68 9.54 -1.13 -3.31
CA GLN A 68 10.46 -1.13 -4.45
C GLN A 68 9.86 -0.39 -5.65
N ILE A 69 8.60 -0.68 -6.01
CA ILE A 69 7.89 -0.02 -7.12
C ILE A 69 7.80 1.50 -6.88
N TYR A 70 7.49 1.93 -5.65
CA TYR A 70 7.46 3.35 -5.32
C TYR A 70 8.82 4.03 -5.49
N LYS A 71 9.91 3.41 -5.01
CA LYS A 71 11.27 3.93 -5.20
C LYS A 71 11.60 4.07 -6.68
N LEU A 72 11.33 3.04 -7.48
CA LEU A 72 11.56 3.05 -8.94
C LEU A 72 10.73 4.13 -9.65
N GLN A 73 9.49 4.37 -9.23
CA GLN A 73 8.64 5.43 -9.78
C GLN A 73 9.15 6.83 -9.39
N ARG A 74 9.69 7.00 -8.18
CA ARG A 74 10.31 8.26 -7.74
C ARG A 74 11.61 8.55 -8.46
N GLU A 75 12.41 7.53 -8.75
CA GLU A 75 13.68 7.65 -9.47
C GLU A 75 13.48 7.93 -10.96
N LYS A 76 12.48 7.31 -11.59
CA LYS A 76 12.10 7.60 -13.00
C LYS A 76 11.46 8.97 -13.22
N GLY A 77 11.00 9.62 -12.16
CA GLY A 77 10.40 10.96 -12.21
C GLY A 77 11.39 12.10 -11.95
N LYS A 78 12.70 11.81 -11.94
CA LYS A 78 13.78 12.80 -11.90
C LYS A 78 14.44 12.95 -13.27
#